data_AF-A0A7H8S3Y2-F1
#
_entry.id   AF-A0A7H8S3Y2-F1
#
_cell.length_a   1.000
_cell.length_b   1.000
_cell.length_c   1.000
_cell.angle_alpha   90.00
_cell.angle_beta   90.00
_cell.angle_gamma   90.00
#
_symmetry.space_group_name_H-M   'P 1'
#
loop_
_entity.id
_entity.type
_entity.pdbx_description
1 polymer ?
#
loop_
_entity_poly.entity_id
_entity_poly.type
_entity_poly.pdbx_seq_one_letter_code
_entity_poly.pdbx_strand_id
1 'polypeptide(L)'
;MMLNNYLLGILYGDGYIQIINNRETVFFSTTHKEIADKLVSKLTNYGIIHNHYTRNHEANSQKENYEILEVIQITDQEFLWKLKESGYDSSAAEVRIKSDSDFLRGYMEAKGTLFKSQSRGSEFWRISISGNYEDLIYIKKLFETHLGIKVGEVLQRRER
;
A
#
# COMPACT_ATOMS: atom_id res chain seq x y z
N MET A 1 -10.15 6.59 19.10
CA MET A 1 -9.62 7.14 17.83
C MET A 1 -9.96 6.19 16.71
N MET A 2 -10.75 6.62 15.72
CA MET A 2 -11.15 5.81 14.55
C MET A 2 -9.97 5.74 13.58
N LEU A 3 -9.68 4.55 13.04
CA LEU A 3 -8.61 4.38 12.07
C LEU A 3 -9.00 5.09 10.76
N ASN A 4 -8.15 6.00 10.27
CA ASN A 4 -8.43 6.78 9.07
C ASN A 4 -8.41 5.88 7.82
N ASN A 5 -9.46 5.91 6.99
CA ASN A 5 -9.57 5.12 5.76
C ASN A 5 -8.41 5.36 4.79
N TYR A 6 -7.83 6.56 4.75
CA TYR A 6 -6.61 6.85 4.00
C TYR A 6 -5.41 6.03 4.47
N LEU A 7 -5.21 5.93 5.79
CA LEU A 7 -4.12 5.11 6.36
C LEU A 7 -4.34 3.63 6.08
N LEU A 8 -5.59 3.17 6.15
CA LEU A 8 -5.97 1.83 5.74
C LEU A 8 -5.65 1.56 4.27
N GLY A 9 -5.93 2.52 3.38
CA GLY A 9 -5.58 2.41 1.97
C GLY A 9 -4.07 2.26 1.73
N ILE A 10 -3.25 3.08 2.42
CA ILE A 10 -1.78 2.99 2.35
C ILE A 10 -1.30 1.61 2.83
N LEU A 11 -1.75 1.19 4.02
CA LEU A 11 -1.33 -0.08 4.61
C LEU A 11 -1.82 -1.28 3.80
N TYR A 12 -3.03 -1.23 3.25
CA TYR A 12 -3.51 -2.29 2.37
C TYR A 12 -2.68 -2.38 1.07
N GLY A 13 -2.07 -1.28 0.63
CA GLY A 13 -1.10 -1.27 -0.46
C GLY A 13 0.16 -2.07 -0.12
N ASP A 14 1.03 -1.51 0.73
CA ASP A 14 2.38 -2.07 0.98
C ASP A 14 2.63 -2.49 2.43
N GLY A 15 1.58 -2.49 3.25
CA GLY A 15 1.63 -2.92 4.64
C GLY A 15 1.39 -4.42 4.79
N TYR A 16 2.03 -5.01 5.79
CA TYR A 16 1.87 -6.41 6.16
C TYR A 16 2.03 -6.62 7.66
N ILE A 17 1.45 -7.68 8.19
CA ILE A 17 1.61 -8.08 9.60
C ILE A 17 2.65 -9.19 9.65
N GLN A 18 3.63 -9.06 10.54
CA GLN A 18 4.62 -10.08 10.81
C GLN A 18 4.70 -10.36 12.31
N ILE A 19 4.92 -11.63 12.67
CA ILE A 19 5.18 -12.04 14.05
C ILE A 19 6.69 -11.98 14.29
N ILE A 20 7.12 -11.17 15.25
CA ILE A 20 8.51 -11.05 15.71
C ILE A 20 8.54 -11.26 17.21
N ASN A 21 9.35 -12.22 17.69
CA ASN A 21 9.45 -12.56 19.12
C ASN A 21 8.07 -12.80 19.79
N ASN A 22 7.20 -13.56 19.12
CA ASN A 22 5.82 -13.83 19.54
C ASN A 22 4.93 -12.58 19.68
N ARG A 23 5.29 -11.47 19.04
CA ARG A 23 4.47 -10.26 18.97
C ARG A 23 4.16 -9.93 17.53
N GLU A 24 2.89 -9.74 17.24
CA GLU A 24 2.46 -9.20 15.95
C GLU A 24 2.88 -7.74 15.84
N THR A 25 3.37 -7.37 14.67
CA THR A 25 3.88 -6.05 14.34
C THR A 25 3.45 -5.72 12.93
N VAL A 26 2.97 -4.49 12.71
CA VAL A 26 2.64 -4.02 11.36
C VAL A 26 3.89 -3.42 10.76
N PHE A 27 4.21 -3.84 9.55
CA PHE A 27 5.28 -3.28 8.75
C PHE A 27 4.69 -2.58 7.54
N PHE A 28 5.35 -1.52 7.11
CA PHE A 28 5.13 -0.88 5.82
C PHE A 28 6.50 -0.64 5.19
N SER A 29 6.63 -0.95 3.91
CA SER A 29 7.89 -0.76 3.19
C SER A 29 7.64 -0.13 1.83
N THR A 30 8.41 0.89 1.48
CA THR A 30 8.28 1.58 0.18
C THR A 30 9.64 2.10 -0.29
N THR A 31 9.81 2.23 -1.60
CA THR A 31 10.95 2.94 -2.19
C THR A 31 10.71 4.44 -2.31
N HIS A 32 9.50 4.93 -1.97
CA HIS A 32 9.12 6.33 -2.10
C HIS A 32 9.17 7.04 -0.74
N LYS A 33 10.25 7.79 -0.51
CA LYS A 33 10.43 8.57 0.72
C LYS A 33 9.25 9.47 1.06
N GLU A 34 8.64 10.11 0.07
CA GLU A 34 7.49 10.99 0.28
C GLU A 34 6.28 10.27 0.90
N ILE A 35 6.04 9.00 0.54
CA ILE A 35 4.96 8.20 1.11
C ILE A 35 5.30 7.80 2.55
N ALA A 36 6.55 7.40 2.79
CA ALA A 36 7.03 7.07 4.12
C ALA A 36 6.91 8.27 5.07
N ASP A 37 7.37 9.46 4.65
CA ASP A 37 7.29 10.69 5.45
C ASP A 37 5.84 11.07 5.78
N LYS A 38 4.91 10.94 4.81
CA LYS A 38 3.48 11.14 5.03
C LYS A 38 2.91 10.17 6.06
N LEU A 39 3.28 8.88 5.98
CA LEU A 39 2.83 7.86 6.92
C LEU A 39 3.37 8.14 8.33
N VAL A 40 4.68 8.37 8.47
CA VAL A 40 5.33 8.74 9.74
C VAL A 40 4.69 9.97 10.36
N SER A 41 4.45 11.02 9.59
CA SER A 41 3.80 12.24 10.07
C SER A 41 2.40 11.95 10.62
N LYS A 42 1.59 11.17 9.90
CA LYS A 42 0.25 10.78 10.37
C LYS A 42 0.32 9.92 11.64
N LEU A 43 1.19 8.91 11.69
CA LEU A 43 1.36 8.07 12.87
C LEU A 43 1.76 8.90 14.08
N THR A 44 2.73 9.81 13.92
CA THR A 44 3.18 10.74 14.96
C THR A 44 2.05 11.64 15.45
N ASN A 45 1.30 12.25 14.53
CA ASN A 45 0.19 13.15 14.87
C ASN A 45 -0.93 12.44 15.65
N TYR A 46 -1.09 11.15 15.42
CA TYR A 46 -2.06 10.30 16.13
C TYR A 46 -1.50 9.65 17.40
N GLY A 47 -0.23 9.93 17.75
CA GLY A 47 0.42 9.34 18.92
C GLY A 47 0.69 7.84 18.80
N ILE A 48 0.70 7.30 17.57
CA ILE A 48 0.90 5.87 17.31
C ILE A 48 2.38 5.53 17.43
N ILE A 49 2.71 4.53 18.25
CA ILE A 49 4.09 4.10 18.46
C ILE A 49 4.62 3.36 17.22
N HIS A 50 5.71 3.90 16.64
CA HIS A 50 6.35 3.34 15.46
C HIS A 50 7.85 3.65 15.44
N ASN A 51 8.59 2.85 14.69
CA ASN A 51 9.98 3.09 14.32
C ASN A 51 10.08 3.26 12.81
N HIS A 52 10.99 4.11 12.35
CA HIS A 52 11.26 4.35 10.93
C HIS A 52 12.75 4.14 10.66
N TYR A 53 13.05 3.36 9.64
CA TYR A 53 14.41 3.04 9.21
C TYR A 53 14.53 3.22 7.70
N THR A 54 15.60 3.87 7.27
CA THR A 54 15.98 3.94 5.85
C THR A 54 17.09 2.92 5.61
N ARG A 55 16.86 1.98 4.69
CA ARG A 55 17.89 1.02 4.24
C ARG A 55 18.53 1.53 2.96
N ASN A 56 19.84 1.71 3.01
CA ASN A 56 20.67 1.93 1.83
C ASN A 56 21.25 0.57 1.40
N HIS A 57 21.06 0.17 0.15
CA HIS A 57 21.78 -0.98 -0.39
C HIS A 57 23.24 -0.57 -0.63
N GLU A 58 24.19 -1.38 -0.13
CA GLU A 58 25.61 -1.19 -0.44
C GLU A 58 25.83 -1.38 -1.95
N ALA A 59 26.56 -0.46 -2.58
CA ALA A 59 26.75 -0.31 -4.03
C ALA A 59 27.43 -1.50 -4.76
N ASN A 60 27.66 -2.63 -4.11
CA ASN A 60 28.40 -3.78 -4.64
C ASN A 60 27.53 -4.96 -5.10
N SER A 61 26.21 -4.93 -4.95
CA SER A 61 25.35 -5.97 -5.54
C SER A 61 25.01 -5.63 -6.99
N GLN A 62 25.60 -6.35 -7.95
CA GLN A 62 25.28 -6.29 -9.39
C GLN A 62 23.84 -6.75 -9.75
N LYS A 63 22.89 -6.65 -8.82
CA LYS A 63 21.50 -7.07 -9.00
C LYS A 63 20.57 -5.98 -8.48
N GLU A 64 19.97 -5.30 -9.46
CA GLU A 64 18.72 -4.52 -9.41
C GLU A 64 18.73 -3.20 -8.60
N ASN A 65 18.55 -2.10 -9.34
CA ASN A 65 18.41 -0.72 -8.86
C ASN A 65 17.10 -0.52 -8.06
N TYR A 66 17.06 -0.93 -6.79
CA TYR A 66 16.07 -0.42 -5.83
C TYR A 66 16.84 0.33 -4.73
N GLU A 67 17.17 1.60 -5.01
CA GLU A 67 18.25 2.34 -4.34
C GLU A 67 17.98 2.80 -2.90
N ILE A 68 16.73 2.95 -2.45
CA ILE A 68 16.43 3.32 -1.06
C ILE A 68 15.13 2.64 -0.65
N LEU A 69 15.14 1.88 0.44
CA LEU A 69 13.95 1.25 1.02
C LEU A 69 13.65 1.88 2.38
N GLU A 70 12.53 2.59 2.46
CA GLU A 70 11.98 3.08 3.73
C GLU A 70 11.16 1.98 4.37
N VAL A 71 11.42 1.70 5.65
CA VAL A 71 10.73 0.68 6.44
C VAL A 71 10.17 1.32 7.69
N ILE A 72 8.85 1.19 7.88
CA ILE A 72 8.13 1.67 9.05
C ILE A 72 7.60 0.46 9.80
N GLN A 73 7.95 0.36 11.07
CA GLN A 73 7.53 -0.69 11.99
C GLN A 73 6.58 -0.09 13.03
N ILE A 74 5.32 -0.47 13.02
CA ILE A 74 4.31 -0.01 13.98
C ILE A 74 4.15 -1.08 15.06
N THR A 75 4.51 -0.73 16.29
CA THR A 75 4.53 -1.64 17.45
C THR A 75 3.40 -1.37 18.44
N ASP A 76 2.58 -0.37 18.15
CA ASP A 76 1.41 0.02 18.94
C ASP A 76 0.31 -1.05 18.93
N GLN A 77 0.00 -1.59 20.11
CA GLN A 77 -0.99 -2.66 20.27
C GLN A 77 -2.43 -2.18 20.09
N GLU A 78 -2.75 -0.95 20.51
CA GLU A 78 -4.09 -0.39 20.33
C GLU A 78 -4.36 -0.15 18.84
N PHE A 79 -3.34 0.31 18.11
CA PHE A 79 -3.40 0.43 16.66
C PHE A 79 -3.62 -0.92 15.98
N LEU A 80 -2.82 -1.94 16.33
CA LEU A 80 -2.94 -3.28 15.77
C LEU A 80 -4.34 -3.88 16.02
N TRP A 81 -4.87 -3.73 17.23
CA TRP A 81 -6.20 -4.21 17.57
C TRP A 81 -7.27 -3.54 16.70
N LYS A 82 -7.26 -2.20 16.56
CA LYS A 82 -8.18 -1.48 15.67
C LYS A 82 -8.02 -1.85 14.20
N LEU A 83 -6.79 -2.10 13.77
CA LEU A 83 -6.49 -2.54 12.42
C LEU A 83 -7.20 -3.88 12.15
N LYS A 84 -7.11 -4.83 13.07
CA LYS A 84 -7.83 -6.11 12.99
C LYS A 84 -9.35 -5.97 13.09
N GLU A 85 -9.86 -5.11 13.97
CA GLU A 85 -11.30 -4.82 14.05
C GLU A 85 -11.85 -4.24 12.74
N SER A 86 -11.02 -3.49 12.00
CA SER A 86 -11.39 -3.01 10.67
C SER A 86 -11.46 -4.12 9.61
N GLY A 87 -11.07 -5.35 9.97
CA GLY A 87 -11.06 -6.53 9.12
C GLY A 87 -9.84 -6.62 8.22
N TYR A 88 -8.73 -5.97 8.57
CA TYR A 88 -7.51 -5.90 7.75
C TYR A 88 -6.91 -7.27 7.38
N ASP A 89 -7.05 -8.26 8.27
CA ASP A 89 -6.59 -9.64 8.10
C ASP A 89 -7.72 -10.62 7.68
N SER A 90 -8.92 -10.10 7.38
CA SER A 90 -10.04 -10.91 6.88
C SER A 90 -9.65 -11.61 5.58
N SER A 91 -10.23 -12.78 5.28
CA SER A 91 -10.11 -13.43 3.98
C SER A 91 -11.04 -12.83 2.92
N ALA A 92 -12.09 -12.10 3.30
CA ALA A 92 -13.06 -11.48 2.40
C ALA A 92 -12.62 -10.08 1.92
N ALA A 93 -12.56 -9.88 0.60
CA ALA A 93 -12.08 -8.65 -0.03
C ALA A 93 -12.94 -7.42 0.33
N GLU A 94 -14.26 -7.58 0.37
CA GLU A 94 -15.23 -6.54 0.72
C GLU A 94 -15.15 -6.07 2.17
N VAL A 95 -14.55 -6.90 3.04
CA VAL A 95 -14.28 -6.56 4.43
C VAL A 95 -12.97 -5.79 4.53
N ARG A 96 -11.90 -6.22 3.84
CA ARG A 96 -10.59 -5.54 3.84
C ARG A 96 -10.61 -4.20 3.11
N ILE A 97 -11.23 -4.16 1.94
CA ILE A 97 -11.19 -3.03 1.00
C ILE A 97 -12.41 -2.14 1.22
N LYS A 98 -12.18 -0.92 1.69
CA LYS A 98 -13.28 0.02 1.99
C LYS A 98 -13.74 0.71 0.71
N SER A 99 -15.04 0.72 0.48
CA SER A 99 -15.70 1.48 -0.60
C SER A 99 -15.76 2.96 -0.23
N ASP A 100 -14.58 3.60 -0.16
CA ASP A 100 -14.39 4.94 0.38
C ASP A 100 -13.31 5.69 -0.43
N SER A 101 -13.51 6.98 -0.69
CA SER A 101 -12.60 7.76 -1.53
C SER A 101 -11.22 7.98 -0.89
N ASP A 102 -11.15 8.13 0.43
CA ASP A 102 -9.89 8.27 1.15
C ASP A 102 -9.11 6.97 1.14
N PHE A 103 -9.79 5.83 1.27
CA PHE A 103 -9.19 4.51 1.09
C PHE A 103 -8.59 4.36 -0.31
N LEU A 104 -9.37 4.61 -1.37
CA LEU A 104 -8.90 4.49 -2.75
C LEU A 104 -7.71 5.41 -3.03
N ARG A 105 -7.74 6.63 -2.48
CA ARG A 105 -6.62 7.57 -2.57
C ARG A 105 -5.38 7.02 -1.90
N GLY A 106 -5.47 6.55 -0.65
CA GLY A 106 -4.33 5.98 0.07
C GLY A 106 -3.74 4.77 -0.67
N TYR A 107 -4.60 3.92 -1.21
CA TYR A 107 -4.21 2.77 -2.01
C TYR A 107 -3.52 3.16 -3.32
N MET A 108 -4.04 4.17 -4.03
CA MET A 108 -3.41 4.72 -5.22
C MET A 108 -2.07 5.37 -4.93
N GLU A 109 -1.90 6.06 -3.80
CA GLU A 109 -0.61 6.64 -3.45
C GLU A 109 0.42 5.52 -3.20
N ALA A 110 0.04 4.42 -2.53
CA ALA A 110 0.94 3.30 -2.28
C ALA A 110 1.27 2.47 -3.55
N LYS A 111 0.25 2.09 -4.33
CA LYS A 111 0.40 1.14 -5.45
C LYS A 111 0.39 1.77 -6.84
N GLY A 112 0.00 3.03 -6.94
CA GLY A 112 -0.19 3.73 -8.20
C GLY A 112 1.10 4.31 -8.75
N THR A 113 1.23 4.29 -10.07
CA THR A 113 2.32 4.94 -10.79
C THR A 113 1.74 5.54 -12.07
N LEU A 114 2.03 6.82 -12.30
CA LEU A 114 1.65 7.49 -13.53
C LEU A 114 2.67 7.18 -14.63
N PHE A 115 2.20 6.56 -15.71
CA PHE A 115 3.02 6.29 -16.90
C PHE A 115 2.64 7.24 -18.03
N LYS A 116 3.65 7.87 -18.62
CA LYS A 116 3.51 8.69 -19.82
C LYS A 116 4.19 7.99 -20.98
N SER A 117 3.40 7.49 -21.93
CA SER A 117 3.94 6.88 -23.15
C SER A 117 4.20 7.97 -24.19
N GLN A 118 5.48 8.31 -24.38
CA GLN A 118 5.91 9.30 -25.37
C GLN A 118 5.61 8.85 -26.82
N SER A 119 5.63 7.55 -27.10
CA SER A 119 5.43 7.01 -28.45
C SER A 119 3.98 7.07 -28.96
N ARG A 120 3.00 7.22 -28.06
CA ARG A 120 1.56 7.26 -28.41
C ARG A 120 0.86 8.54 -27.95
N GLY A 121 1.58 9.46 -27.32
CA GLY A 121 0.98 10.66 -26.72
C GLY A 121 -0.08 10.35 -25.65
N SER A 122 -0.01 9.17 -25.04
CA SER A 122 -1.02 8.66 -24.11
C SER A 122 -0.48 8.61 -22.69
N GLU A 123 -1.26 9.10 -21.74
CA GLU A 123 -0.99 9.02 -20.31
C GLU A 123 -1.96 8.02 -19.68
N PHE A 124 -1.45 7.13 -18.83
CA PHE A 124 -2.28 6.19 -18.10
C PHE A 124 -1.73 5.97 -16.68
N TRP A 125 -2.64 5.89 -15.73
CA TRP A 125 -2.33 5.42 -14.38
C TRP A 125 -2.27 3.91 -14.38
N ARG A 126 -1.20 3.36 -13.83
CA ARG A 126 -1.08 1.93 -13.54
C ARG A 126 -1.10 1.74 -12.04
N ILE A 127 -1.91 0.80 -11.58
CA ILE A 127 -1.94 0.40 -10.17
C ILE A 127 -1.41 -1.04 -10.12
N SER A 128 -0.35 -1.25 -9.35
CA SER A 128 0.24 -2.56 -9.14
C SER A 128 -0.50 -3.27 -8.01
N ILE A 129 -1.39 -4.19 -8.37
CA ILE A 129 -2.13 -4.99 -7.39
C ILE A 129 -1.36 -6.29 -7.19
N SER A 130 -0.80 -6.46 -6.00
CA SER A 130 -0.23 -7.72 -5.52
C SER A 130 -1.22 -8.38 -4.57
N GLY A 131 -1.70 -9.59 -4.87
CA GLY A 131 -2.66 -10.28 -4.01
C GLY A 131 -3.49 -11.33 -4.75
N ASN A 132 -4.59 -11.76 -4.12
CA ASN A 132 -5.54 -12.71 -4.70
C ASN A 132 -6.37 -12.05 -5.81
N TYR A 133 -6.78 -12.84 -6.79
CA TYR A 133 -7.55 -12.39 -7.96
C TYR A 133 -8.87 -11.70 -7.59
N GLU A 134 -9.49 -12.10 -6.47
CA GLU A 134 -10.71 -11.49 -5.94
C GLU A 134 -10.52 -10.02 -5.57
N ASP A 135 -9.38 -9.67 -4.96
CA ASP A 135 -9.05 -8.29 -4.58
C ASP A 135 -8.93 -7.41 -5.82
N LEU A 136 -8.32 -7.94 -6.89
CA LEU A 136 -8.22 -7.25 -8.18
C LEU A 136 -9.61 -6.98 -8.77
N ILE A 137 -10.50 -7.97 -8.79
CA ILE A 137 -11.89 -7.80 -9.27
C ILE A 137 -12.61 -6.74 -8.45
N TYR A 138 -12.49 -6.80 -7.12
CA TYR A 138 -13.20 -5.90 -6.23
C TYR A 138 -12.70 -4.45 -6.36
N ILE A 139 -11.38 -4.25 -6.36
CA ILE A 139 -10.75 -2.93 -6.56
C ILE A 139 -11.11 -2.35 -7.92
N LYS A 140 -11.08 -3.17 -8.98
CA LYS A 140 -11.51 -2.75 -10.32
C LYS A 140 -12.94 -2.21 -10.29
N LYS A 141 -13.88 -2.99 -9.73
CA LYS A 141 -15.28 -2.58 -9.59
C LYS A 141 -15.41 -1.26 -8.82
N LEU A 142 -14.65 -1.09 -7.74
CA LEU A 142 -14.67 0.14 -6.95
C LEU A 142 -14.20 1.35 -7.76
N PHE A 143 -13.07 1.24 -8.47
CA PHE A 143 -12.55 2.33 -9.31
C PHE A 143 -13.52 2.69 -10.43
N GLU A 144 -14.09 1.70 -11.13
CA GLU A 144 -15.06 1.94 -12.19
C GLU A 144 -16.33 2.62 -11.65
N THR A 145 -16.78 2.23 -10.45
CA THR A 145 -17.98 2.80 -9.80
C THR A 145 -17.73 4.23 -9.28
N HIS A 146 -16.62 4.47 -8.59
CA HIS A 146 -16.37 5.75 -7.90
C HIS A 146 -15.80 6.83 -8.83
N LEU A 147 -15.00 6.44 -9.83
CA LEU A 147 -14.35 7.38 -10.74
C LEU A 147 -15.06 7.46 -12.10
N GLY A 148 -16.00 6.56 -12.40
CA GLY A 148 -16.67 6.50 -13.71
C GLY A 148 -15.70 6.21 -14.86
N ILE A 149 -14.55 5.61 -14.57
CA ILE A 149 -13.53 5.27 -15.56
C ILE A 149 -13.64 3.80 -15.99
N LYS A 150 -13.05 3.46 -17.13
CA LYS A 150 -12.84 2.06 -17.52
C LYS A 150 -11.45 1.60 -17.09
N VAL A 151 -11.37 0.51 -16.34
CA VAL A 151 -10.08 -0.04 -15.89
C VAL A 151 -9.70 -1.23 -16.77
N GLY A 152 -8.57 -1.11 -17.47
CA GLY A 152 -8.00 -2.18 -18.28
C GLY A 152 -7.07 -3.08 -17.46
N GLU A 153 -7.03 -4.37 -17.80
CA GLU A 153 -6.08 -5.33 -17.20
C GLU A 153 -4.84 -5.45 -18.08
N VAL A 154 -3.67 -5.23 -17.50
CA VAL A 154 -2.37 -5.46 -18.16
C VAL A 154 -1.72 -6.66 -17.47
N LEU A 155 -1.95 -7.85 -18.02
CA LEU A 155 -1.24 -9.05 -17.59
C LEU A 155 0.23 -8.94 -18.02
N GLN A 156 1.15 -9.11 -17.08
CA GLN A 156 2.58 -9.15 -17.38
C GLN A 156 2.82 -10.30 -18.37
N ARG A 157 3.27 -9.99 -19.59
CA ARG A 157 3.71 -11.03 -20.53
C ARG A 157 4.88 -11.74 -19.86
N ARG A 158 4.77 -13.06 -19.66
CA ARG A 158 5.93 -13.89 -19.29
C ARG A 158 7.01 -13.62 -20.33
N GLU A 159 8.16 -13.14 -19.89
CA GLU A 159 9.37 -13.11 -20.72
C GLU A 159 9.59 -14.54 -21.23
N ARG A 160 9.79 -14.66 -22.55
CA ARG A 160 10.08 -15.93 -23.22
C ARG A 160 11.58 -16.16 -23.24
#